data_AF-A0A7S2IW96-F1
#
_entry.id   AF-A0A7S2IW96-F1
#
_cell.length_a   1.000
_cell.length_b   1.000
_cell.length_c   1.000
_cell.angle_alpha   90.00
_cell.angle_beta   90.00
_cell.angle_gamma   90.00
#
_symmetry.space_group_name_H-M   'P 1'
#
loop_
_entity.id
_entity.type
_entity.pdbx_description
1 polymer ?
#
loop_
_entity_poly.entity_id
_entity_poly.type
_entity_poly.pdbx_seq_one_letter_code
_entity_poly.pdbx_strand_id
1 'polypeptide(L)'
;AEDKHKALFEEIEARTDAQYIAGGAAQNSMRVAQWLLQRPDATSYIGCIGDDSLGKTMRETCERDGVRTAYMVDPSASTGCCAVLVHDGERSLCASLRAAKSFSEEHLKKPEVWELVQNA
;
A
#
# COMPACT_ATOMS: atom_id res chain seq x y z
N ALA A 1 -10.41 10.14 3.73
CA ALA A 1 -10.98 11.03 2.71
C ALA A 1 -12.49 10.91 2.79
N GLU A 2 -13.16 12.04 2.66
CA GLU A 2 -14.62 12.19 2.65
C GLU A 2 -15.00 12.73 1.27
N ASP A 3 -16.29 12.81 0.95
CA ASP A 3 -16.74 13.30 -0.37
C ASP A 3 -16.23 14.71 -0.70
N LYS A 4 -16.14 15.60 0.30
CA LYS A 4 -15.57 16.95 0.14
C LYS A 4 -14.09 16.97 -0.27
N HIS A 5 -13.40 15.84 -0.15
CA HIS A 5 -11.99 15.70 -0.48
C HIS A 5 -11.76 15.09 -1.88
N LYS A 6 -12.79 14.79 -2.67
CA LYS A 6 -12.64 14.16 -3.99
C LYS A 6 -11.82 15.00 -4.97
N ALA A 7 -12.15 16.29 -5.08
CA ALA A 7 -11.48 17.23 -5.98
C ALA A 7 -9.95 17.33 -5.72
N LEU A 8 -9.52 17.16 -4.47
CA LEU A 8 -8.10 17.17 -4.10
C LEU A 8 -7.28 16.15 -4.89
N PHE A 9 -7.82 14.94 -5.09
CA PHE A 9 -7.08 13.88 -5.80
C PHE A 9 -7.01 14.17 -7.29
N GLU A 10 -8.11 14.64 -7.89
CA GLU A 10 -8.16 15.04 -9.31
C GLU A 10 -7.19 16.20 -9.60
N GLU A 11 -7.13 17.18 -8.71
CA GLU A 11 -6.20 18.31 -8.81
C GLU A 11 -4.74 17.86 -8.75
N ILE A 12 -4.38 16.93 -7.86
CA ILE A 12 -3.01 16.40 -7.76
C ILE A 12 -2.66 15.55 -8.99
N GLU A 13 -3.58 14.71 -9.45
CA GLU A 13 -3.37 13.85 -10.63
C GLU A 13 -3.16 14.68 -11.91
N ALA A 14 -3.77 15.87 -12.00
CA ALA A 14 -3.57 16.80 -13.11
C ALA A 14 -2.23 17.54 -13.09
N ARG A 15 -1.46 17.47 -11.99
CA ARG A 15 -0.16 18.13 -11.88
C ARG A 15 0.94 17.28 -12.47
N THR A 16 1.85 17.92 -13.20
CA THR A 16 3.02 17.27 -13.81
C THR A 16 4.15 16.98 -12.82
N ASP A 17 4.15 17.63 -11.65
CA ASP A 17 5.15 17.45 -10.60
C ASP A 17 4.73 16.46 -9.50
N ALA A 18 3.54 15.86 -9.62
CA ALA A 18 3.07 14.84 -8.69
C ALA A 18 3.95 13.58 -8.76
N GLN A 19 4.43 13.12 -7.60
CA GLN A 19 5.22 11.89 -7.48
C GLN A 19 4.35 10.74 -6.97
N TYR A 20 4.50 9.57 -7.58
CA TYR A 20 3.80 8.36 -7.19
C TYR A 20 4.78 7.41 -6.49
N ILE A 21 4.58 7.22 -5.19
CA ILE A 21 5.49 6.47 -4.32
C ILE A 21 4.68 5.40 -3.58
N ALA A 22 5.16 4.16 -3.56
CA ALA A 22 4.55 3.10 -2.77
C ALA A 22 4.60 3.45 -1.28
N GLY A 23 3.46 3.36 -0.60
CA GLY A 23 3.26 3.85 0.76
C GLY A 23 2.42 2.91 1.63
N GLY A 24 1.79 3.50 2.66
CA GLY A 24 1.06 2.76 3.69
C GLY A 24 1.92 2.54 4.94
N ALA A 25 1.40 2.91 6.12
CA ALA A 25 2.21 2.98 7.34
C ALA A 25 2.88 1.64 7.70
N ALA A 26 2.09 0.55 7.78
CA ALA A 26 2.62 -0.78 8.09
C ALA A 26 3.55 -1.31 7.00
N GLN A 27 3.20 -1.10 5.72
CA GLN A 27 4.04 -1.50 4.59
C GLN A 27 5.41 -0.79 4.62
N ASN A 28 5.42 0.51 4.90
CA ASN A 28 6.65 1.29 5.05
C ASN A 28 7.51 0.74 6.19
N SER A 29 6.91 0.45 7.35
CA SER A 29 7.65 -0.15 8.48
C SER A 29 8.26 -1.50 8.12
N MET A 30 7.53 -2.37 7.42
CA MET A 30 8.04 -3.68 6.99
C MET A 30 9.17 -3.53 5.97
N ARG A 31 9.06 -2.61 5.02
CA ARG A 31 10.15 -2.33 4.05
C ARG A 31 11.41 -1.81 4.74
N VAL A 32 11.27 -0.95 5.75
CA VAL A 32 12.42 -0.49 6.55
C VAL A 32 13.02 -1.62 7.37
N ALA A 33 12.18 -2.45 8.01
CA ALA A 33 12.65 -3.60 8.77
C ALA A 33 13.40 -4.60 7.88
N GLN A 34 12.86 -4.91 6.70
CA GLN A 34 13.48 -5.74 5.68
C GLN A 34 14.85 -5.19 5.25
N TRP A 35 14.91 -3.88 5.00
CA TRP A 35 16.16 -3.20 4.69
C TRP A 35 17.16 -3.26 5.84
N LEU A 36 16.75 -3.15 7.10
CA LEU A 36 17.68 -3.28 8.24
C LEU A 36 18.21 -4.72 8.40
N LEU A 37 17.37 -5.72 8.15
CA LEU A 37 17.71 -7.13 8.36
C LEU A 37 18.68 -7.68 7.30
N GLN A 38 18.72 -7.10 6.09
CA GLN A 38 19.62 -7.49 4.99
C GLN A 38 19.58 -9.00 4.67
N ARG A 39 18.44 -9.65 4.95
CA ARG A 39 18.21 -11.09 4.70
C ARG A 39 16.98 -11.24 3.80
N PRO A 40 17.07 -11.92 2.65
CA PRO A 40 15.92 -12.14 1.78
C PRO A 40 14.72 -12.75 2.52
N ASP A 41 13.52 -12.29 2.20
CA ASP A 41 12.23 -12.78 2.72
C ASP A 41 12.12 -12.81 4.25
N ALA A 42 12.82 -11.92 4.95
CA ALA A 42 12.80 -11.87 6.41
C ALA A 42 11.54 -11.22 6.99
N THR A 43 10.75 -10.54 6.15
CA THR A 43 9.51 -9.88 6.53
C THR A 43 8.39 -10.22 5.56
N SER A 44 7.15 -10.18 6.06
CA SER A 44 5.95 -10.37 5.24
C SER A 44 4.96 -9.22 5.45
N TYR A 45 4.21 -8.88 4.41
CA TYR A 45 3.14 -7.89 4.45
C TYR A 45 1.85 -8.43 3.83
N ILE A 46 0.75 -8.26 4.54
CA ILE A 46 -0.59 -8.70 4.14
C ILE A 46 -1.48 -7.46 4.06
N GLY A 47 -2.21 -7.29 2.96
CA GLY A 47 -3.09 -6.14 2.74
C GLY A 47 -4.01 -6.34 1.55
N CYS A 48 -4.75 -5.30 1.15
CA CYS A 48 -5.62 -5.35 -0.04
C CYS A 48 -5.30 -4.21 -1.01
N ILE A 49 -5.25 -4.52 -2.30
CA ILE A 49 -5.03 -3.61 -3.42
C ILE A 49 -6.09 -3.82 -4.49
N GLY A 50 -6.24 -2.84 -5.39
CA GLY A 50 -7.04 -3.00 -6.61
C GLY A 50 -6.27 -3.75 -7.70
N ASP A 51 -7.00 -4.18 -8.73
CA ASP A 51 -6.40 -4.70 -9.97
C ASP A 51 -6.05 -3.55 -10.93
N ASP A 52 -5.07 -2.74 -10.53
CA ASP A 52 -4.66 -1.53 -11.26
C ASP A 52 -3.14 -1.28 -11.20
N SER A 53 -2.69 -0.25 -11.93
CA SER A 53 -1.27 0.13 -12.02
C SER A 53 -0.66 0.53 -10.66
N LEU A 54 -1.46 1.10 -9.76
CA LEU A 54 -1.03 1.46 -8.42
C LEU A 54 -0.81 0.19 -7.58
N GLY A 55 -1.72 -0.79 -7.66
CA GLY A 55 -1.59 -2.08 -6.99
C GLY A 55 -0.37 -2.84 -7.49
N LYS A 56 -0.13 -2.83 -8.81
CA LYS A 56 1.08 -3.37 -9.42
C LYS A 56 2.35 -2.68 -8.90
N THR A 57 2.36 -1.35 -8.83
CA THR A 57 3.49 -0.57 -8.30
C THR A 57 3.80 -0.91 -6.83
N MET A 58 2.77 -1.10 -6.00
CA MET A 58 2.92 -1.51 -4.61
C MET A 58 3.59 -2.89 -4.50
N ARG A 59 3.11 -3.87 -5.27
CA ARG A 59 3.67 -5.22 -5.32
C ARG A 59 5.12 -5.22 -5.78
N GLU A 60 5.40 -4.63 -6.94
CA GLU A 60 6.75 -4.58 -7.50
C GLU A 60 7.75 -3.85 -6.57
N THR A 61 7.29 -2.82 -5.85
CA THR A 61 8.14 -2.11 -4.90
C THR A 61 8.49 -2.99 -3.69
N CYS A 62 7.51 -3.69 -3.11
CA CYS A 62 7.78 -4.59 -1.99
C CYS A 62 8.66 -5.78 -2.41
N GLU A 63 8.42 -6.37 -3.57
CA GLU A 63 9.24 -7.46 -4.13
C GLU A 63 10.69 -7.01 -4.35
N ARG A 64 10.89 -5.84 -4.97
CA ARG A 64 12.23 -5.25 -5.14
C ARG A 64 12.94 -5.01 -3.80
N ASP A 65 12.19 -4.60 -2.79
CA ASP A 65 12.74 -4.32 -1.47
C ASP A 65 12.89 -5.61 -0.61
N GLY A 66 12.54 -6.78 -1.16
CA GLY A 66 12.69 -8.09 -0.52
C GLY A 66 11.62 -8.44 0.52
N VAL A 67 10.50 -7.71 0.53
CA VAL A 67 9.36 -7.97 1.42
C VAL A 67 8.42 -8.97 0.74
N ARG A 68 8.12 -10.09 1.40
CA ARG A 68 7.14 -11.04 0.89
C ARG A 68 5.73 -10.47 1.05
N THR A 69 4.97 -10.36 -0.04
CA THR A 69 3.61 -9.80 0.03
C THR A 69 2.54 -10.83 -0.25
N ALA A 70 1.47 -10.82 0.55
CA ALA A 70 0.24 -11.58 0.31
C ALA A 70 -0.96 -10.64 0.19
N TYR A 71 -0.99 -9.88 -0.90
CA TYR A 71 -2.10 -8.98 -1.18
C TYR A 71 -3.37 -9.75 -1.57
N MET A 72 -4.50 -9.38 -0.97
CA MET A 72 -5.81 -9.59 -1.56
C MET A 72 -5.98 -8.60 -2.73
N VAL A 73 -6.52 -9.08 -3.85
CA VAL A 73 -6.83 -8.22 -5.00
C VAL A 73 -8.33 -8.06 -5.10
N ASP A 74 -8.81 -6.83 -5.00
CA ASP A 74 -10.21 -6.46 -5.20
C ASP A 74 -10.38 -5.81 -6.58
N PRO A 75 -10.91 -6.53 -7.59
CA PRO A 75 -11.08 -5.96 -8.93
C PRO A 75 -12.22 -4.93 -9.02
N SER A 76 -13.04 -4.79 -7.96
CA SER A 76 -14.17 -3.86 -7.94
C SER A 76 -13.82 -2.46 -7.41
N ALA A 77 -12.63 -2.30 -6.84
CA ALA A 77 -12.16 -1.04 -6.25
C ALA A 77 -10.73 -0.72 -6.69
N SER A 78 -10.42 0.57 -6.87
CA SER A 78 -9.06 1.01 -7.13
C SER A 78 -8.18 0.90 -5.89
N THR A 79 -6.87 0.77 -6.08
CA THR A 79 -5.89 0.77 -4.99
C THR A 79 -5.97 2.07 -4.20
N GLY A 80 -5.87 1.93 -2.88
CA GLY A 80 -5.84 3.06 -1.96
C GLY A 80 -4.70 4.02 -2.27
N CYS A 81 -4.94 5.33 -2.09
CA CYS A 81 -3.94 6.36 -2.30
C CYS A 81 -3.94 7.36 -1.14
N CYS A 82 -2.84 8.09 -0.98
CA CYS A 82 -2.71 9.15 -0.01
C CYS A 82 -2.24 10.41 -0.74
N ALA A 83 -3.05 11.47 -0.72
CA ALA A 83 -2.60 12.78 -1.14
C ALA A 83 -1.65 13.31 -0.07
N VAL A 84 -0.41 13.59 -0.46
CA VAL A 84 0.64 14.13 0.41
C VAL A 84 1.00 15.52 -0.07
N LEU A 85 0.52 16.54 0.64
CA LEU A 85 0.80 17.94 0.36
C LEU A 85 2.04 18.36 1.13
N VAL A 86 3.04 18.87 0.42
CA VAL A 86 4.32 19.31 0.99
C VAL A 86 4.42 20.82 0.89
N HIS A 87 4.65 21.49 2.01
CA HIS A 87 4.85 22.94 2.07
C HIS A 87 5.86 23.25 3.18
N ASP A 88 6.97 23.93 2.83
CA ASP A 88 8.00 24.38 3.76
C ASP A 88 8.52 23.31 4.74
N GLY A 89 8.66 22.06 4.25
CA GLY A 89 9.15 20.92 5.02
C GLY A 89 8.05 20.14 5.77
N GLU A 90 6.87 20.73 5.93
CA GLU A 90 5.71 20.08 6.53
C GLU A 90 4.96 19.20 5.53
N ARG A 91 4.27 18.17 6.05
CA ARG A 91 3.45 17.25 5.24
C ARG A 91 2.03 17.14 5.80
N SER A 92 1.04 17.40 4.97
CA SER A 92 -0.38 17.13 5.26
C SER A 92 -0.86 15.94 4.42
N LEU A 93 -1.52 14.99 5.07
CA LEU A 93 -1.89 13.71 4.47
C LEU A 93 -3.42 13.55 4.43
N CYS A 94 -3.96 13.21 3.27
CA CYS A 94 -5.35 12.80 3.10
C CYS A 94 -5.40 11.41 2.47
N ALA A 95 -5.72 10.39 3.27
CA ALA A 95 -5.80 9.00 2.81
C ALA A 95 -7.19 8.66 2.23
N SER A 96 -7.22 8.11 1.02
CA SER A 96 -8.37 7.47 0.41
C SER A 96 -8.14 5.96 0.36
N LEU A 97 -8.77 5.23 1.29
CA LEU A 97 -8.47 3.80 1.51
C LEU A 97 -8.90 2.89 0.35
N ARG A 98 -10.00 3.19 -0.35
CA ARG A 98 -10.50 2.45 -1.52
C ARG A 98 -10.46 0.92 -1.28
N ALA A 99 -9.81 0.13 -2.15
CA ALA A 99 -9.69 -1.33 -2.02
C ALA A 99 -9.14 -1.80 -0.66
N ALA A 100 -8.34 -0.99 0.05
CA ALA A 100 -7.83 -1.37 1.37
C ALA A 100 -8.95 -1.59 2.41
N LYS A 101 -10.15 -0.98 2.22
CA LYS A 101 -11.33 -1.22 3.08
C LYS A 101 -11.94 -2.60 2.89
N SER A 102 -11.68 -3.24 1.76
CA SER A 102 -12.28 -4.52 1.38
C SER A 102 -11.56 -5.72 1.98
N PHE A 103 -10.41 -5.52 2.65
CA PHE A 103 -9.65 -6.62 3.24
C PHE A 103 -10.54 -7.50 4.13
N SER A 104 -10.50 -8.81 3.89
CA SER A 104 -11.38 -9.76 4.56
C SER A 104 -10.61 -10.77 5.41
N GLU A 105 -11.27 -11.25 6.47
CA GLU A 105 -10.74 -12.36 7.28
C GLU A 105 -10.57 -13.66 6.47
N GLU A 106 -11.41 -13.86 5.45
CA GLU A 106 -11.33 -15.03 4.59
C GLU A 106 -9.99 -15.11 3.86
N HIS A 107 -9.49 -13.98 3.35
CA HIS A 107 -8.15 -13.92 2.75
C HIS A 107 -7.06 -14.22 3.77
N LEU A 108 -7.17 -13.68 4.99
CA LEU A 108 -6.20 -13.94 6.06
C LEU A 108 -6.15 -15.43 6.47
N LYS A 109 -7.30 -16.11 6.45
CA LYS A 109 -7.44 -17.52 6.87
C LYS A 109 -7.06 -18.52 5.77
N LYS A 110 -6.75 -18.08 4.54
CA LYS A 110 -6.24 -18.97 3.50
C LYS A 110 -4.95 -19.64 3.99
N PRO A 111 -4.78 -20.97 3.83
CA PRO A 111 -3.63 -21.69 4.37
C PRO A 111 -2.28 -21.03 4.01
N GLU A 112 -2.11 -20.63 2.75
CA GLU A 112 -0.89 -20.00 2.23
C GLU A 112 -0.62 -18.60 2.80
N VAL A 113 -1.65 -17.88 3.25
CA VAL A 113 -1.52 -16.56 3.87
C VAL A 113 -1.28 -16.69 5.37
N TRP A 114 -2.02 -17.60 6.02
CA TRP A 114 -1.88 -17.86 7.45
C TRP A 114 -0.52 -18.46 7.81
N GLU A 115 0.08 -19.25 6.92
CA GLU A 115 1.45 -19.75 7.06
C GLU A 115 2.47 -18.63 7.28
N LEU A 116 2.27 -17.45 6.66
CA LEU A 116 3.15 -16.29 6.88
C LEU A 116 3.06 -15.75 8.32
N VAL A 117 1.90 -15.88 8.96
CA VAL A 117 1.69 -15.47 10.36
C VAL A 117 2.29 -16.49 11.31
N GLN A 118 2.15 -17.79 11.02
CA GLN A 118 2.67 -18.87 11.86
C GLN A 118 4.21 -18.93 11.86
N ASN A 119 4.84 -18.50 10.77
CA ASN A 119 6.29 -18.48 10.60
C ASN A 119 6.94 -17.11 10.89
N ALA A 120 6.18 -16.13 11.40
CA ALA A 120 6.66 -14.80 11.72
C ALA A 120 7.52 -14.75 12.99
#